data_AF-A0A225MW63-F1
#
_entry.id   AF-A0A225MW63-F1
#
_cell.length_a   1.000
_cell.length_b   1.000
_cell.length_c   1.000
_cell.angle_alpha   90.00
_cell.angle_beta   90.00
_cell.angle_gamma   90.00
#
_symmetry.space_group_name_H-M   'P 1'
#
loop_
_entity.id
_entity.type
_entity.pdbx_description
1 polymer ?
#
loop_
_entity_poly.entity_id
_entity_poly.type
_entity_poly.pdbx_seq_one_letter_code
_entity_poly.pdbx_strand_id
1 'polypeptide(L)'
;MSVSPILRRPALAFAGAVLAGFMVSAQAAPVSFSVPLTGAQQVPPVQTQGSGKADLTYDPSTRVVTWTISFSGLSSPATMAHFHGPAAQGKNAGVKIWLSHKGSAVTSPIKGEATLSTQDAQEFAAGQFYVNVHTKDHPSGEIRGQVVPPKGN
;
A
#
# COMPACT_ATOMS: atom_id res chain seq x y z
N MET A 1 -65.11 66.17 0.48
CA MET A 1 -63.80 66.20 -0.19
C MET A 1 -62.84 65.31 0.57
N SER A 2 -62.50 64.14 0.03
CA SER A 2 -61.11 63.67 -0.11
C SER A 2 -61.15 62.21 -0.56
N VAL A 3 -60.44 61.94 -1.65
CA VAL A 3 -60.47 60.73 -2.47
C VAL A 3 -59.33 59.82 -2.03
N SER A 4 -59.56 58.50 -2.00
CA SER A 4 -58.54 57.47 -1.80
C SER A 4 -57.42 57.55 -2.86
N PRO A 5 -56.24 56.96 -2.62
CA PRO A 5 -56.01 55.72 -3.37
C PRO A 5 -55.25 54.62 -2.61
N ILE A 6 -55.63 53.40 -3.00
CA ILE A 6 -55.04 52.11 -2.67
C ILE A 6 -53.69 51.99 -3.39
N LEU A 7 -52.60 51.79 -2.65
CA LEU A 7 -51.28 51.53 -3.22
C LEU A 7 -51.04 50.01 -3.31
N ARG A 8 -51.05 49.48 -4.53
CA ARG A 8 -50.61 48.11 -4.85
C ARG A 8 -49.09 48.04 -4.71
N ARG A 9 -48.57 47.11 -3.91
CA ARG A 9 -47.13 46.76 -3.89
C ARG A 9 -46.90 45.47 -4.70
N PRO A 10 -45.91 45.44 -5.60
CA PRO A 10 -45.63 44.27 -6.42
C PRO A 10 -44.99 43.16 -5.58
N ALA A 11 -45.35 41.90 -5.89
CA ALA A 11 -44.71 40.72 -5.35
C ALA A 11 -43.27 40.62 -5.87
N LEU A 12 -42.29 40.58 -4.96
CA LEU A 12 -40.91 40.26 -5.29
C LEU A 12 -40.76 38.73 -5.30
N ALA A 13 -40.65 38.13 -6.48
CA ALA A 13 -40.24 36.75 -6.62
C ALA A 13 -38.73 36.66 -6.40
N PHE A 14 -38.30 36.09 -5.28
CA PHE A 14 -36.90 35.69 -5.09
C PHE A 14 -36.64 34.42 -5.92
N ALA A 15 -35.94 34.58 -7.03
CA ALA A 15 -35.35 33.47 -7.77
C ALA A 15 -34.22 32.87 -6.92
N GLY A 16 -34.46 31.70 -6.33
CA GLY A 16 -33.43 30.92 -5.65
C GLY A 16 -32.49 30.28 -6.67
N ALA A 17 -31.30 30.86 -6.85
CA ALA A 17 -30.22 30.22 -7.58
C ALA A 17 -29.63 29.10 -6.71
N VAL A 18 -30.02 27.86 -6.96
CA VAL A 18 -29.37 26.67 -6.37
C VAL A 18 -28.07 26.44 -7.12
N LEU A 19 -26.96 26.95 -6.60
CA LEU A 19 -25.63 26.49 -7.01
C LEU A 19 -25.41 25.08 -6.43
N ALA A 20 -25.68 24.06 -7.24
CA ALA A 20 -25.19 22.71 -6.98
C ALA A 20 -23.66 22.71 -7.21
N GLY A 21 -22.89 22.95 -6.15
CA GLY A 21 -21.45 22.82 -6.19
C GLY A 21 -21.06 21.35 -6.37
N PHE A 22 -20.43 21.02 -7.49
CA PHE A 22 -19.78 19.73 -7.69
C PHE A 22 -18.59 19.63 -6.72
N MET A 23 -18.73 18.87 -5.64
CA MET A 23 -17.58 18.50 -4.81
C MET A 23 -16.78 17.42 -5.54
N VAL A 24 -15.70 17.83 -6.21
CA VAL A 24 -14.68 16.89 -6.69
C VAL A 24 -13.92 16.40 -5.47
N SER A 25 -14.09 15.12 -5.10
CA SER A 25 -13.27 14.49 -4.07
C SER A 25 -11.85 14.31 -4.62
N ALA A 26 -10.86 14.93 -3.98
CA ALA A 26 -9.46 14.69 -4.31
C ALA A 26 -9.11 13.24 -3.95
N GLN A 27 -8.90 12.39 -4.96
CA GLN A 27 -8.38 11.05 -4.74
C GLN A 27 -6.89 11.12 -4.38
N ALA A 28 -6.49 10.35 -3.38
CA ALA A 28 -5.09 10.27 -2.98
C ALA A 28 -4.27 9.64 -4.12
N ALA A 29 -3.17 10.29 -4.49
CA ALA A 29 -2.30 9.86 -5.57
C ALA A 29 -1.48 8.60 -5.18
N PRO A 30 -1.03 7.79 -6.15
CA PRO A 30 -0.10 6.71 -5.90
C PRO A 30 1.19 7.20 -5.25
N VAL A 31 1.70 6.44 -4.29
CA VAL A 31 2.96 6.72 -3.58
C VAL A 31 4.00 5.64 -3.88
N SER A 32 5.19 6.06 -4.30
CA SER A 32 6.33 5.16 -4.54
C SER A 32 7.37 5.28 -3.43
N PHE A 33 7.91 4.13 -2.99
CA PHE A 33 8.89 4.06 -1.91
C PHE A 33 9.71 2.76 -2.00
N SER A 34 10.88 2.75 -1.35
CA SER A 34 11.78 1.61 -1.32
C SER A 34 11.88 1.01 0.07
N VAL A 35 11.90 -0.33 0.15
CA VAL A 35 12.03 -1.10 1.38
C VAL A 35 13.31 -1.94 1.33
N PRO A 36 14.33 -1.66 2.15
CA PRO A 36 15.54 -2.48 2.20
C PRO A 36 15.26 -3.83 2.87
N LEU A 37 15.80 -4.90 2.28
CA LEU A 37 15.69 -6.28 2.76
C LEU A 37 17.03 -6.75 3.32
N THR A 38 17.06 -7.18 4.58
CA THR A 38 18.29 -7.62 5.26
C THR A 38 18.04 -8.81 6.17
N GLY A 39 19.07 -9.62 6.45
CA GLY A 39 18.99 -10.69 7.45
C GLY A 39 18.76 -10.19 8.88
N ALA A 40 19.27 -9.00 9.22
CA ALA A 40 19.09 -8.38 10.53
C ALA A 40 17.63 -8.07 10.88
N GLN A 41 16.79 -7.88 9.85
CA GLN A 41 15.37 -7.62 10.04
C GLN A 41 14.54 -8.90 10.24
N GLN A 42 15.09 -10.10 9.96
CA GLN A 42 14.40 -11.36 10.23
C GLN A 42 14.11 -11.54 11.72
N VAL A 43 13.14 -12.40 12.03
CA VAL A 43 12.75 -12.72 13.41
C VAL A 43 12.68 -14.24 13.59
N PRO A 44 13.70 -14.86 14.21
CA PRO A 44 14.94 -14.26 14.72
C PRO A 44 15.88 -13.74 13.61
N PRO A 45 16.82 -12.82 13.91
CA PRO A 45 17.78 -12.31 12.92
C PRO A 45 18.65 -13.40 12.31
N VAL A 46 18.97 -13.25 11.02
CA VAL A 46 19.82 -14.18 10.26
C VAL A 46 21.15 -13.51 9.92
N GLN A 47 22.26 -14.19 10.20
CA GLN A 47 23.58 -13.80 9.69
C GLN A 47 23.74 -14.34 8.27
N THR A 48 23.76 -13.43 7.29
CA THR A 48 23.89 -13.76 5.88
C THR A 48 24.58 -12.59 5.15
N GLN A 49 25.17 -12.88 3.98
CA GLN A 49 25.59 -11.86 3.01
C GLN A 49 24.43 -11.40 2.12
N GLY A 50 23.29 -12.09 2.21
CA GLY A 50 22.08 -11.81 1.47
C GLY A 50 21.54 -10.43 1.75
N SER A 51 21.19 -9.71 0.68
CA SER A 51 20.55 -8.40 0.75
C SER A 51 19.58 -8.22 -0.41
N GLY A 52 18.68 -7.25 -0.25
CA GLY A 52 17.76 -6.89 -1.32
C GLY A 52 17.06 -5.55 -1.09
N LYS A 53 16.18 -5.23 -2.02
CA LYS A 53 15.33 -4.03 -2.00
C LYS A 53 14.02 -4.34 -2.70
N ALA A 54 12.91 -3.90 -2.11
CA ALA A 54 11.61 -3.85 -2.77
C ALA A 54 11.28 -2.39 -3.12
N ASP A 55 11.21 -2.08 -4.41
CA ASP A 55 10.65 -0.83 -4.90
C ASP A 55 9.15 -1.03 -5.10
N LEU A 56 8.34 -0.29 -4.34
CA LEU A 56 6.89 -0.43 -4.26
C LEU A 56 6.22 0.85 -4.74
N THR A 57 5.08 0.69 -5.41
CA THR A 57 4.11 1.75 -5.65
C THR A 57 2.78 1.31 -5.08
N TYR A 58 2.17 2.12 -4.22
CA TYR A 58 0.85 1.87 -3.66
C TYR A 58 -0.12 2.96 -4.07
N ASP A 59 -1.21 2.57 -4.73
CA ASP A 59 -2.32 3.46 -5.07
C ASP A 59 -3.46 3.25 -4.05
N PRO A 60 -3.69 4.21 -3.13
CA PRO A 60 -4.75 4.11 -2.13
C PRO A 60 -6.17 4.19 -2.73
N SER A 61 -6.33 4.76 -3.93
CA SER A 61 -7.64 4.88 -4.59
C SER A 61 -8.13 3.55 -5.15
N THR A 62 -7.22 2.75 -5.71
CA THR A 62 -7.49 1.42 -6.28
C THR A 62 -7.10 0.27 -5.34
N ARG A 63 -6.33 0.57 -4.29
CA ARG A 63 -5.66 -0.39 -3.37
C ARG A 63 -4.65 -1.31 -4.05
N VAL A 64 -4.19 -0.94 -5.23
CA VAL A 64 -3.19 -1.72 -5.96
C VAL A 64 -1.80 -1.43 -5.39
N VAL A 65 -1.06 -2.49 -5.07
CA VAL A 65 0.38 -2.42 -4.84
C VAL A 65 1.10 -3.08 -6.00
N THR A 66 2.04 -2.36 -6.61
CA THR A 66 2.95 -2.84 -7.64
C THR A 66 4.36 -2.95 -7.05
N TRP A 67 5.13 -3.96 -7.43
CA TRP A 67 6.48 -4.17 -6.90
C TRP A 67 7.50 -4.52 -7.98
N THR A 68 8.74 -4.11 -7.71
CA THR A 68 9.96 -4.71 -8.27
C THR A 68 10.89 -5.02 -7.11
N ILE A 69 11.22 -6.30 -6.91
CA ILE A 69 11.98 -6.77 -5.77
C ILE A 69 13.26 -7.42 -6.27
N SER A 70 14.39 -6.84 -5.93
CA SER A 70 15.71 -7.33 -6.31
C SER A 70 16.46 -7.81 -5.08
N PHE A 71 17.18 -8.91 -5.21
CA PHE A 71 18.04 -9.47 -4.16
C PHE A 71 19.26 -10.16 -4.76
N SER A 72 20.30 -10.33 -3.93
CA SER A 72 21.55 -11.00 -4.28
C SER A 72 22.27 -11.48 -3.02
N GLY A 73 23.34 -12.28 -3.19
CA GLY A 73 24.20 -12.71 -2.09
C GLY A 73 23.57 -13.70 -1.11
N LEU A 74 22.41 -14.28 -1.45
CA LEU A 74 21.73 -15.27 -0.64
C LEU A 74 22.58 -16.54 -0.47
N SER A 75 22.44 -17.24 0.66
CA SER A 75 23.24 -18.43 0.96
C SER A 75 22.96 -19.61 0.02
N SER A 76 21.73 -19.68 -0.49
CA SER A 76 21.27 -20.67 -1.46
C SER A 76 20.19 -20.06 -2.37
N PRO A 77 19.79 -20.72 -3.48
CA PRO A 77 18.74 -20.21 -4.35
C PRO A 77 17.45 -19.88 -3.59
N ALA A 78 16.81 -18.77 -3.99
CA ALA A 78 15.51 -18.39 -3.44
C ALA A 78 14.44 -19.41 -3.81
N THR A 79 13.62 -19.77 -2.83
CA THR A 79 12.56 -20.78 -2.95
C THR A 79 11.18 -20.15 -2.94
N MET A 80 11.00 -19.07 -2.17
CA MET A 80 9.71 -18.37 -2.03
C MET A 80 9.94 -16.89 -1.70
N ALA A 81 8.98 -16.04 -2.04
CA ALA A 81 8.90 -14.67 -1.54
C ALA A 81 7.45 -14.28 -1.27
N HIS A 82 7.22 -13.50 -0.20
CA HIS A 82 5.88 -13.12 0.23
C HIS A 82 5.81 -11.69 0.75
N PHE A 83 4.61 -11.10 0.64
CA PHE A 83 4.16 -10.15 1.66
C PHE A 83 3.48 -10.91 2.79
N HIS A 84 3.81 -10.54 4.02
CA HIS A 84 3.16 -11.00 5.23
C HIS A 84 2.49 -9.84 5.97
N GLY A 85 1.52 -10.16 6.82
CA GLY A 85 0.86 -9.20 7.70
C GLY A 85 -0.39 -9.79 8.37
N PRO A 86 -1.04 -9.03 9.28
CA PRO A 86 -0.51 -7.81 9.89
C PRO A 86 0.53 -8.14 10.98
N ALA A 87 1.63 -7.41 11.01
CA ALA A 87 2.64 -7.48 12.06
C ALA A 87 3.32 -6.12 12.27
N ALA A 88 3.45 -5.71 13.54
CA ALA A 88 4.40 -4.66 13.91
C ALA A 88 5.84 -5.11 13.62
N GLN A 89 6.75 -4.15 13.46
CA GLN A 89 8.17 -4.41 13.28
C GLN A 89 8.70 -5.34 14.38
N GLY A 90 9.47 -6.35 13.99
CA GLY A 90 10.01 -7.36 14.92
C GLY A 90 9.04 -8.48 15.32
N LYS A 91 7.87 -8.59 14.67
CA LYS A 91 6.93 -9.70 14.85
C LYS A 91 6.74 -10.52 13.56
N ASN A 92 6.29 -11.75 13.70
CA ASN A 92 5.96 -12.65 12.59
C ASN A 92 4.44 -12.64 12.36
N ALA A 93 4.04 -12.79 11.09
CA ALA A 93 2.64 -12.97 10.70
C ALA A 93 2.51 -13.98 9.55
N GLY A 94 1.26 -14.33 9.23
CA GLY A 94 0.93 -15.20 8.10
C GLY A 94 1.19 -14.52 6.75
N VAL A 95 1.13 -15.32 5.68
CA VAL A 95 1.27 -14.85 4.30
C VAL A 95 -0.01 -14.13 3.87
N LYS A 96 0.14 -12.96 3.25
CA LYS A 96 -0.95 -12.19 2.63
C LYS A 96 -0.89 -12.30 1.10
N ILE A 97 0.30 -12.20 0.51
CA ILE A 97 0.50 -12.28 -0.94
C ILE A 97 1.71 -13.17 -1.24
N TRP A 98 1.54 -14.08 -2.20
CA TRP A 98 2.63 -14.84 -2.81
C TRP A 98 3.26 -14.00 -3.92
N LEU A 99 4.50 -13.58 -3.72
CA LEU A 99 5.25 -12.78 -4.70
C LEU A 99 5.90 -13.66 -5.77
N SER A 100 6.26 -14.88 -5.38
CA SER A 100 6.68 -15.95 -6.30
C SER A 100 5.52 -16.90 -6.58
N HIS A 101 5.36 -17.33 -7.83
CA HIS A 101 4.44 -18.42 -8.16
C HIS A 101 4.88 -19.70 -7.44
N LYS A 102 3.94 -20.37 -6.76
CA LYS A 102 4.20 -21.61 -6.03
C LYS A 102 4.74 -22.68 -6.99
N GLY A 103 5.93 -23.20 -6.67
CA GLY A 103 6.60 -24.23 -7.48
C GLY A 103 7.41 -23.70 -8.66
N SER A 104 7.53 -22.38 -8.83
CA SER A 104 8.41 -21.77 -9.83
C SER A 104 9.75 -21.38 -9.20
N ALA A 105 10.81 -21.36 -10.03
CA ALA A 105 12.09 -20.79 -9.62
C ALA A 105 11.91 -19.31 -9.26
N VAL A 106 12.46 -18.90 -8.12
CA VAL A 106 12.41 -17.49 -7.68
C VAL A 106 13.68 -16.81 -8.14
N THR A 107 13.56 -15.96 -9.16
CA THR A 107 14.66 -15.18 -9.72
C THR A 107 14.50 -13.71 -9.40
N SER A 108 15.64 -13.03 -9.27
CA SER A 108 15.72 -11.59 -9.07
C SER A 108 15.83 -10.90 -10.44
N PRO A 109 15.03 -9.85 -10.75
CA PRO A 109 13.99 -9.27 -9.90
C PRO A 109 12.64 -10.00 -10.00
N ILE A 110 11.87 -9.97 -8.91
CA ILE A 110 10.44 -10.34 -8.90
C ILE A 110 9.63 -9.10 -9.23
N LYS A 111 8.72 -9.18 -10.21
CA LYS A 111 7.82 -8.10 -10.60
C LYS A 111 6.37 -8.57 -10.56
N GLY A 112 5.46 -7.67 -10.19
CA GLY A 112 4.05 -7.98 -10.18
C GLY A 112 3.23 -6.90 -9.49
N GLU A 113 1.95 -7.18 -9.34
CA GLU A 113 1.00 -6.34 -8.65
C GLU A 113 -0.11 -7.18 -8.00
N ALA A 114 -0.77 -6.60 -7.01
CA ALA A 114 -1.94 -7.18 -6.38
C ALA A 114 -2.89 -6.07 -5.90
N THR A 115 -4.19 -6.33 -6.03
CA THR A 115 -5.23 -5.52 -5.40
C THR A 115 -5.42 -5.98 -3.97
N LEU A 116 -5.17 -5.11 -3.00
CA LEU A 116 -5.40 -5.41 -1.59
C LEU A 116 -6.90 -5.41 -1.28
N SER A 117 -7.31 -6.30 -0.36
CA SER A 117 -8.61 -6.19 0.28
C SER A 117 -8.71 -4.87 1.06
N THR A 118 -9.91 -4.42 1.40
CA THR A 118 -10.08 -3.19 2.18
C THR A 118 -9.34 -3.26 3.52
N GLN A 119 -9.38 -4.42 4.19
CA GLN A 119 -8.67 -4.64 5.44
C GLN A 119 -7.15 -4.64 5.23
N ASP A 120 -6.66 -5.37 4.22
CA ASP A 120 -5.21 -5.42 3.94
C ASP A 120 -4.66 -4.06 3.55
N ALA A 121 -5.43 -3.23 2.85
CA ALA A 121 -5.05 -1.87 2.51
C ALA A 121 -4.87 -0.99 3.76
N GLN A 122 -5.75 -1.14 4.77
CA GLN A 122 -5.62 -0.43 6.04
C GLN A 122 -4.37 -0.90 6.80
N GLU A 123 -4.16 -2.21 6.89
CA GLU A 123 -2.98 -2.81 7.54
C GLU A 123 -1.67 -2.44 6.81
N PHE A 124 -1.68 -2.43 5.48
CA PHE A 124 -0.55 -2.02 4.64
C PHE A 124 -0.22 -0.54 4.84
N ALA A 125 -1.22 0.34 4.78
CA ALA A 125 -1.06 1.78 5.03
C ALA A 125 -0.62 2.09 6.46
N ALA A 126 -1.00 1.25 7.43
CA ALA A 126 -0.53 1.32 8.82
C ALA A 126 0.90 0.79 9.02
N GLY A 127 1.57 0.34 7.95
CA GLY A 127 2.92 -0.17 8.00
C GLY A 127 3.04 -1.55 8.67
N GLN A 128 1.97 -2.35 8.63
CA GLN A 128 1.90 -3.66 9.28
C GLN A 128 2.23 -4.82 8.33
N PHE A 129 2.81 -4.52 7.16
CA PHE A 129 3.25 -5.51 6.20
C PHE A 129 4.77 -5.63 6.20
N TYR A 130 5.29 -6.79 5.82
CA TYR A 130 6.71 -6.96 5.52
C TYR A 130 6.91 -7.85 4.28
N VAL A 131 7.97 -7.58 3.53
CA VAL A 131 8.45 -8.47 2.47
C VAL A 131 9.44 -9.46 3.08
N ASN A 132 9.34 -10.72 2.67
CA ASN A 132 10.25 -11.79 3.07
C ASN A 132 10.69 -12.59 1.85
N VAL A 133 12.00 -12.86 1.73
CA VAL A 133 12.54 -13.83 0.77
C VAL A 133 13.09 -15.04 1.53
N HIS A 134 12.80 -16.23 1.04
CA HIS A 134 13.15 -17.52 1.63
C HIS A 134 14.12 -18.26 0.72
N THR A 135 14.99 -19.07 1.32
CA THR A 135 15.93 -19.92 0.60
C THR A 135 15.88 -21.35 1.12
N LYS A 136 16.66 -22.25 0.53
CA LYS A 136 16.73 -23.64 0.99
C LYS A 136 17.33 -23.73 2.40
N ASP A 137 18.37 -22.95 2.68
CA ASP A 137 19.04 -22.96 3.98
C ASP A 137 18.28 -22.17 5.05
N HIS A 138 17.46 -21.19 4.62
CA HIS A 138 16.64 -20.36 5.49
C HIS A 138 15.15 -20.44 5.09
N PRO A 139 14.48 -21.58 5.35
CA PRO A 139 13.10 -21.80 4.91
C PRO A 139 12.10 -20.89 5.61
N SER A 140 12.38 -20.45 6.84
CA SER A 140 11.56 -19.46 7.55
C SER A 140 11.77 -18.02 7.07
N GLY A 141 12.81 -17.77 6.26
CA GLY A 141 13.16 -16.46 5.74
C GLY A 141 14.64 -16.15 5.89
N GLU A 142 15.27 -15.64 4.83
CA GLU A 142 16.68 -15.20 4.85
C GLU A 142 16.80 -13.69 4.97
N ILE A 143 16.04 -12.93 4.16
CA ILE A 143 16.03 -11.45 4.18
C ILE A 143 14.61 -10.89 4.27
N ARG A 144 14.44 -9.85 5.09
CA ARG A 144 13.15 -9.22 5.39
C ARG A 144 13.27 -7.69 5.34
N GLY A 145 12.17 -7.04 4.99
CA GLY A 145 12.02 -5.59 5.03
C GLY A 145 10.61 -5.20 5.48
N GLN A 146 10.50 -4.39 6.53
CA GLN A 146 9.21 -3.85 6.96
C GLN A 146 8.71 -2.82 5.94
N VAL A 147 7.46 -2.97 5.50
CA VAL A 147 6.81 -2.05 4.58
C VAL A 147 6.21 -0.91 5.39
N VAL A 148 6.78 0.28 5.26
CA VAL A 148 6.27 1.50 5.89
C VAL A 148 6.00 2.51 4.78
N PRO A 149 4.76 2.57 4.26
CA PRO A 149 4.42 3.52 3.21
C PRO A 149 4.62 4.95 3.73
N PRO A 150 5.12 5.88 2.89
CA PRO A 150 5.15 7.29 3.24
C PRO A 150 3.71 7.76 3.45
N LYS A 151 3.49 8.60 4.46
CA LYS A 151 2.19 9.27 4.63
C LYS A 151 2.02 10.24 3.46
N GLY A 152 0.92 10.13 2.73
CA GLY A 152 0.55 11.14 1.73
C GLY A 152 0.45 12.50 2.41
N ASN A 153 1.06 13.52 1.80
CA ASN A 153 0.93 14.91 2.24
C ASN A 153 -0.49 15.44 2.03
#